data_AF-A0A5S6Q1Z7-F1
#
_entry.id   AF-A0A5S6Q1Z7-F1
#
_cell.length_a   1.000
_cell.length_b   1.000
_cell.length_c   1.000
_cell.angle_alpha   90.00
_cell.angle_beta   90.00
_cell.angle_gamma   90.00
#
_symmetry.space_group_name_H-M   'P 1'
#
loop_
_entity.id
_entity.type
_entity.pdbx_description
1 polymer ?
#
loop_
_entity_poly.entity_id
_entity_poly.type
_entity_poly.pdbx_seq_one_letter_code
_entity_poly.pdbx_strand_id
1 'polypeptide(L)'
;MFTSSALYLAIGSFVKFVTELNGDVNLNTELYLLNDFDDQEKDVEEYEVPKVLGDLFESVAGAIYLDSGCSLEAVWYVYYPMMKDQIGKCCESIPKSPVRQLLETGKTITFSSCFDRDINKMRVKVVIDGEHEFTGIGNSRWLAKNTAAKRALRYLRTLSNQDPTSGDCSALLTQ
;
A
#
# COMPACT_ATOMS: atom_id res chain seq x y z
N MET A 1 -19.64 16.48 -18.16
CA MET A 1 -18.62 15.54 -18.66
C MET A 1 -17.26 16.11 -18.33
N PHE A 2 -16.41 15.37 -17.62
CA PHE A 2 -15.03 15.79 -17.39
C PHE A 2 -14.34 15.95 -18.76
N THR A 3 -13.76 17.11 -19.01
CA THR A 3 -13.17 17.48 -20.31
C THR A 3 -11.82 16.80 -20.57
N SER A 4 -11.19 16.21 -19.54
CA SER A 4 -9.92 15.49 -19.64
C SER A 4 -10.15 13.99 -19.80
N SER A 5 -9.81 13.47 -21.00
CA SER A 5 -9.83 12.04 -21.31
C SER A 5 -8.91 11.23 -20.39
N ALA A 6 -7.73 11.78 -20.05
CA ALA A 6 -6.77 11.11 -19.17
C ALA A 6 -7.32 10.91 -17.76
N LEU A 7 -7.99 11.92 -17.20
CA LEU A 7 -8.60 11.81 -15.88
C LEU A 7 -9.76 10.80 -15.87
N TYR A 8 -10.59 10.82 -16.91
CA TYR A 8 -11.69 9.88 -17.05
C TYR A 8 -11.19 8.42 -17.10
N LEU A 9 -10.11 8.16 -17.84
CA LEU A 9 -9.49 6.84 -17.90
C LEU A 9 -8.88 6.42 -16.56
N ALA A 10 -8.18 7.33 -15.85
CA ALA A 10 -7.61 7.04 -14.54
C ALA A 10 -8.70 6.69 -13.52
N ILE A 11 -9.79 7.45 -13.47
CA ILE A 11 -10.96 7.16 -12.62
C ILE A 11 -11.58 5.82 -13.02
N GLY A 12 -11.83 5.61 -14.32
CA GLY A 12 -12.45 4.38 -14.81
C GLY A 12 -11.64 3.13 -14.48
N SER A 13 -10.33 3.18 -14.64
CA SER A 13 -9.42 2.09 -14.26
C SER A 13 -9.44 1.83 -12.75
N PHE A 14 -9.42 2.89 -11.94
CA PHE A 14 -9.43 2.75 -10.48
C PHE A 14 -10.74 2.13 -9.99
N VAL A 15 -11.88 2.58 -10.53
CA VAL A 15 -13.20 2.03 -10.17
C VAL A 15 -13.30 0.55 -10.56
N LYS A 16 -12.84 0.16 -11.75
CA LYS A 16 -12.80 -1.26 -12.15
C LYS A 16 -11.96 -2.08 -11.19
N PHE A 17 -10.75 -1.62 -10.89
CA PHE A 17 -9.84 -2.28 -9.96
C PHE A 17 -10.46 -2.47 -8.56
N VAL A 18 -11.07 -1.43 -7.98
CA VAL A 18 -11.74 -1.53 -6.67
C VAL A 18 -12.94 -2.48 -6.70
N THR A 19 -13.67 -2.51 -7.82
CA THR A 19 -14.82 -3.41 -8.01
C THR A 19 -14.38 -4.87 -8.09
N GLU A 20 -13.30 -5.16 -8.81
CA GLU A 20 -12.71 -6.51 -8.92
C GLU A 20 -12.19 -7.03 -7.59
N LEU A 21 -11.72 -6.15 -6.70
CA LEU A 21 -11.32 -6.48 -5.33
C LEU A 21 -12.51 -6.71 -4.36
N ASN A 22 -13.76 -6.74 -4.85
CA ASN A 22 -14.98 -6.88 -4.04
C ASN A 22 -15.09 -5.87 -2.88
N GLY A 23 -14.44 -4.70 -2.99
CA GLY A 23 -14.46 -3.67 -1.95
C GLY A 23 -13.68 -4.02 -0.67
N ASP A 24 -12.98 -5.16 -0.58
CA ASP A 24 -12.11 -5.48 0.56
C ASP A 24 -10.73 -4.81 0.39
N VAL A 25 -10.78 -3.48 0.23
CA VAL A 25 -9.60 -2.63 0.27
C VAL A 25 -9.32 -2.33 1.74
N ASN A 26 -8.33 -3.00 2.31
CA ASN A 26 -7.71 -2.65 3.57
C ASN A 26 -6.46 -1.78 3.27
N LEU A 27 -5.95 -1.00 4.23
CA LEU A 27 -4.63 -0.36 4.10
C LEU A 27 -3.49 -1.39 3.87
N ASN A 28 -3.70 -2.65 4.22
CA ASN A 28 -2.79 -3.75 3.85
C ASN A 28 -2.97 -4.23 2.39
N THR A 29 -4.12 -3.96 1.75
CA THR A 29 -4.40 -4.24 0.32
C THR A 29 -3.54 -3.34 -0.59
N GLU A 30 -2.96 -2.27 -0.05
CA GLU A 30 -1.93 -1.45 -0.69
C GLU A 30 -0.68 -2.27 -1.10
N LEU A 31 -0.51 -3.49 -0.55
CA LEU A 31 0.50 -4.46 -0.97
C LEU A 31 0.21 -5.08 -2.35
N TYR A 32 -1.03 -5.05 -2.84
CA TYR A 32 -1.49 -5.65 -4.10
C TYR A 32 -1.68 -4.64 -5.23
N LEU A 33 -1.40 -3.35 -5.01
CA LEU A 33 -1.47 -2.26 -6.01
C LEU A 33 -0.29 -2.24 -7.00
N LEU A 34 0.39 -3.36 -7.15
CA LEU A 34 1.63 -3.46 -7.91
C LEU A 34 1.32 -4.30 -9.15
N ASN A 35 1.51 -3.71 -10.33
CA ASN A 35 1.33 -4.41 -11.61
C ASN A 35 2.32 -5.59 -11.71
N ASP A 36 1.81 -6.75 -12.16
CA ASP A 36 2.52 -7.99 -12.52
C ASP A 36 3.80 -8.30 -11.72
N PHE A 37 3.62 -9.12 -10.68
CA PHE A 37 4.67 -9.54 -9.75
C PHE A 37 5.49 -10.76 -10.16
N ASP A 38 5.15 -11.44 -11.25
CA ASP A 38 5.77 -12.73 -11.59
C ASP A 38 7.17 -12.59 -12.19
N ASP A 39 7.54 -11.38 -12.62
CA ASP A 39 8.87 -11.09 -13.15
C ASP A 39 9.71 -10.34 -12.09
N GLN A 40 10.59 -11.06 -11.39
CA GLN A 40 11.58 -10.50 -10.47
C GLN A 40 12.43 -9.39 -11.11
N GLU A 41 12.65 -9.47 -12.43
CA GLU A 41 13.43 -8.49 -13.21
C GLU A 41 12.63 -7.27 -13.66
N LYS A 42 11.29 -7.30 -13.61
CA LYS A 42 10.50 -6.14 -14.03
C LYS A 42 10.38 -5.12 -12.93
N ASP A 43 10.52 -3.89 -13.37
CA ASP A 43 10.24 -2.71 -12.61
C ASP A 43 8.75 -2.60 -12.29
N VAL A 44 8.47 -2.55 -10.99
CA VAL A 44 7.10 -2.47 -10.50
C VAL A 44 6.84 -1.06 -10.01
N GLU A 45 5.69 -0.54 -10.41
CA GLU A 45 5.17 0.76 -10.02
C GLU A 45 3.85 0.57 -9.26
N GLU A 46 3.69 1.38 -8.22
CA GLU A 46 2.47 1.43 -7.43
C GLU A 46 1.36 2.16 -8.20
N TYR A 47 0.16 1.59 -8.18
CA TYR A 47 -1.02 2.18 -8.79
C TYR A 47 -1.34 3.54 -8.16
N GLU A 48 -1.43 4.59 -8.99
CA GLU A 48 -1.75 5.93 -8.53
C GLU A 48 -3.27 6.12 -8.36
N VAL A 49 -3.68 6.45 -7.14
CA VAL A 49 -5.09 6.73 -6.82
C VAL A 49 -5.49 8.11 -7.37
N PRO A 50 -6.61 8.23 -8.11
CA PRO A 50 -7.09 9.52 -8.61
C PRO A 50 -7.50 10.46 -7.47
N LYS A 51 -6.62 11.41 -7.11
CA LYS A 51 -6.80 12.34 -5.97
C LYS A 51 -8.13 13.10 -6.00
N VAL A 52 -8.63 13.41 -7.19
CA VAL A 52 -9.92 14.11 -7.37
C VAL A 52 -11.11 13.37 -6.74
N LEU A 53 -11.03 12.04 -6.57
CA LEU A 53 -12.08 11.28 -5.89
C LEU A 53 -12.07 11.57 -4.38
N GLY A 54 -10.89 11.76 -3.79
CA GLY A 54 -10.74 12.23 -2.42
C GLY A 54 -11.25 13.66 -2.26
N ASP A 55 -10.86 14.56 -3.16
CA ASP A 55 -11.34 15.95 -3.15
C ASP A 55 -12.87 16.01 -3.28
N LEU A 56 -13.47 15.17 -4.14
CA LEU A 56 -14.92 15.07 -4.29
C LEU A 56 -15.56 14.56 -3.00
N PHE A 57 -15.00 13.51 -2.39
CA PHE A 57 -15.47 12.97 -1.12
C PHE A 57 -15.42 14.02 0.01
N GLU A 58 -14.37 14.83 0.09
CA GLU A 58 -14.27 15.93 1.07
C GLU A 58 -15.24 17.08 0.74
N SER A 59 -15.42 17.39 -0.54
CA SER A 59 -16.33 18.46 -0.97
C SER A 59 -17.80 18.17 -0.62
N VAL A 60 -18.23 16.90 -0.67
CA VAL A 60 -19.58 16.49 -0.28
C VAL A 60 -19.78 16.66 1.23
N ALA A 61 -18.74 16.37 2.04
CA ALA A 61 -18.79 16.63 3.48
C ALA A 61 -18.97 18.13 3.76
N GLY A 62 -18.25 18.98 3.02
CA GLY A 62 -18.41 20.43 3.08
C GLY A 62 -19.81 20.91 2.67
N ALA A 63 -20.40 20.30 1.64
CA ALA A 63 -21.76 20.61 1.22
C ALA A 63 -22.80 20.26 2.31
N ILE A 64 -22.69 19.08 2.93
CA ILE A 64 -23.56 18.67 4.05
C ILE A 64 -23.39 19.61 5.25
N TYR A 65 -22.14 19.98 5.56
CA TYR A 65 -21.85 20.90 6.65
C TYR A 65 -22.57 22.24 6.44
N LEU A 66 -22.51 22.81 5.23
CA LEU A 66 -23.16 24.08 4.93
C LEU A 66 -24.69 23.96 4.90
N ASP A 67 -25.24 22.91 4.29
CA ASP A 67 -26.69 22.69 4.18
C ASP A 67 -27.36 22.46 5.55
N SER A 68 -26.62 21.84 6.48
CA SER A 68 -27.09 21.57 7.85
C SER A 68 -26.89 22.75 8.83
N GLY A 69 -26.56 23.94 8.34
CA GLY A 69 -26.32 25.12 9.19
C GLY A 69 -25.04 25.02 10.00
N CYS A 70 -23.96 24.51 9.39
CA CYS A 70 -22.65 24.31 10.00
C CYS A 70 -22.63 23.22 11.09
N SER A 71 -23.37 22.11 10.89
CA SER A 71 -23.40 21.00 11.85
C SER A 71 -22.40 19.89 11.50
N LEU A 72 -21.37 19.73 12.33
CA LEU A 72 -20.45 18.58 12.22
C LEU A 72 -21.13 17.25 12.57
N GLU A 73 -22.14 17.29 13.43
CA GLU A 73 -22.90 16.10 13.81
C GLU A 73 -23.68 15.54 12.62
N ALA A 74 -24.27 16.43 11.79
CA ALA A 74 -24.94 16.03 10.56
C ALA A 74 -23.98 15.40 9.55
N VAL A 75 -22.77 15.98 9.39
CA VAL A 75 -21.72 15.40 8.53
C VAL A 75 -21.34 14.00 9.04
N TRP A 76 -21.09 13.87 10.34
CA TRP A 76 -20.69 12.60 10.94
C TRP A 76 -21.79 11.54 10.81
N TYR A 77 -23.05 11.92 11.01
CA TYR A 77 -24.19 11.01 10.85
C TYR A 77 -24.26 10.39 9.44
N VAL A 78 -23.93 11.17 8.40
CA VAL A 78 -23.90 10.68 7.01
C VAL A 78 -22.63 9.88 6.72
N TYR A 79 -21.45 10.35 7.16
CA TYR A 79 -20.16 9.75 6.79
C TYR A 79 -19.81 8.51 7.61
N TYR A 80 -20.20 8.48 8.88
CA TYR A 80 -19.82 7.41 9.77
C TYR A 80 -20.25 6.02 9.28
N PRO A 81 -21.51 5.79 8.82
CA PRO A 81 -21.90 4.49 8.28
C PRO A 81 -21.04 4.02 7.11
N MET A 82 -20.57 4.94 6.25
CA MET A 82 -19.71 4.61 5.10
C MET A 82 -18.27 4.28 5.53
N MET A 83 -17.77 4.91 6.59
CA MET A 83 -16.38 4.77 7.05
C MET A 83 -16.19 3.78 8.20
N LYS A 84 -17.28 3.42 8.90
CA LYS A 84 -17.28 2.62 10.13
C LYS A 84 -16.40 1.37 10.02
N ASP A 85 -16.57 0.59 8.96
CA ASP A 85 -15.87 -0.69 8.83
C ASP A 85 -14.36 -0.50 8.66
N GLN A 86 -13.96 0.53 7.90
CA GLN A 86 -12.56 0.87 7.71
C GLN A 86 -11.93 1.47 8.98
N ILE A 87 -12.68 2.33 9.69
CA ILE A 87 -12.28 2.85 11.00
C ILE A 87 -12.07 1.68 11.98
N GLY A 88 -13.01 0.72 12.03
CA GLY A 88 -12.89 -0.49 12.83
C GLY A 88 -11.61 -1.26 12.55
N LYS A 89 -11.34 -1.59 11.28
CA LYS A 89 -10.12 -2.26 10.83
C LYS A 89 -8.83 -1.52 11.26
N CYS A 90 -8.83 -0.19 11.15
CA CYS A 90 -7.68 0.64 11.55
C CYS A 90 -7.50 0.69 13.08
N CYS A 91 -8.60 0.69 13.83
CA CYS A 91 -8.59 0.68 15.29
C CYS A 91 -8.12 -0.68 15.84
N GLU A 92 -8.52 -1.78 15.21
CA GLU A 92 -8.06 -3.13 15.57
C GLU A 92 -6.57 -3.32 15.24
N SER A 93 -6.12 -2.80 14.11
CA SER A 93 -4.73 -2.93 13.66
C SER A 93 -4.24 -1.62 13.04
N ILE A 94 -3.37 -0.91 13.77
CA ILE A 94 -2.79 0.33 13.27
C ILE A 94 -1.94 0.01 12.03
N PRO A 95 -2.28 0.56 10.86
CA PRO A 95 -1.53 0.33 9.64
C PRO A 95 -0.10 0.85 9.80
N LYS A 96 0.88 -0.04 9.60
CA LYS A 96 2.30 0.32 9.62
C LYS A 96 2.76 0.56 8.19
N SER A 97 3.51 1.63 7.96
CA SER A 97 4.10 1.86 6.63
C SER A 97 5.04 0.71 6.24
N PRO A 98 5.09 0.33 4.95
CA PRO A 98 5.96 -0.77 4.48
C PRO A 98 7.43 -0.55 4.85
N VAL A 99 7.91 0.68 4.74
CA VAL A 99 9.29 1.03 5.13
C VAL A 99 9.52 0.79 6.63
N ARG A 100 8.56 1.17 7.48
CA ARG A 100 8.66 0.94 8.93
C ARG A 100 8.63 -0.55 9.26
N GLN A 101 7.69 -1.29 8.68
CA GLN A 101 7.61 -2.74 8.84
C GLN A 101 8.93 -3.41 8.45
N LEU A 102 9.54 -2.98 7.33
CA LEU A 102 10.82 -3.53 6.87
C LEU A 102 11.93 -3.23 7.87
N LEU A 103 12.07 -1.99 8.32
CA LEU A 103 13.10 -1.59 9.29
C LEU A 103 12.93 -2.28 10.66
N GLU A 104 11.69 -2.60 11.05
CA GLU A 104 11.40 -3.33 12.30
C GLU A 104 11.71 -4.84 12.22
N THR A 105 12.13 -5.38 11.06
CA THR A 105 12.49 -6.81 10.92
C THR A 105 13.81 -7.20 11.60
N GLY A 106 14.61 -6.22 12.05
CA GLY A 106 15.92 -6.47 12.68
C GLY A 106 17.06 -6.79 11.70
N LYS A 107 16.80 -6.80 10.39
CA LYS A 107 17.79 -7.03 9.33
C LYS A 107 18.55 -5.76 8.96
N THR A 108 19.73 -5.92 8.38
CA THR A 108 20.52 -4.79 7.89
C THR A 108 19.96 -4.31 6.57
N ILE A 109 19.31 -3.13 6.56
CA ILE A 109 18.61 -2.60 5.39
C ILE A 109 19.27 -1.32 4.91
N THR A 110 19.64 -1.30 3.62
CA THR A 110 20.20 -0.11 2.97
C THR A 110 19.30 0.32 1.83
N PHE A 111 18.93 1.61 1.82
CA PHE A 111 18.18 2.23 0.73
C PHE A 111 19.10 3.11 -0.10
N SER A 112 19.08 2.94 -1.42
CA SER A 112 19.72 3.86 -2.37
C SER A 112 18.69 4.36 -3.38
N SER A 113 18.79 5.62 -3.77
CA SER A 113 17.82 6.25 -4.68
C SER A 113 18.53 6.92 -5.84
N CYS A 114 18.04 6.70 -7.06
CA CYS A 114 18.51 7.36 -8.26
C CYS A 114 17.31 7.87 -9.08
N PHE A 115 17.48 9.02 -9.73
CA PHE A 115 16.54 9.44 -10.76
C PHE A 115 16.92 8.73 -12.05
N ASP A 116 15.99 7.97 -12.59
CA ASP A 116 16.18 7.22 -13.82
C ASP A 116 15.66 8.06 -14.99
N ARG A 117 16.57 8.46 -15.87
CA ARG A 117 16.27 9.35 -16.99
C ARG A 117 15.57 8.63 -18.14
N ASP A 118 15.75 7.32 -18.27
CA ASP A 118 15.20 6.55 -19.38
C ASP A 118 13.69 6.36 -19.20
N ILE A 119 13.27 6.11 -17.95
CA ILE A 119 11.85 6.01 -17.57
C ILE A 119 11.27 7.32 -17.05
N ASN A 120 12.09 8.35 -16.86
CA ASN A 120 11.74 9.65 -16.28
C ASN A 120 11.03 9.53 -14.91
N LYS A 121 11.52 8.65 -14.03
CA LYS A 121 10.93 8.37 -12.71
C LYS A 121 11.99 8.19 -11.64
N MET A 122 11.56 8.24 -10.37
CA MET A 122 12.43 7.90 -9.25
C MET A 122 12.52 6.38 -9.11
N ARG A 123 13.75 5.87 -9.02
CA ARG A 123 14.06 4.48 -8.72
C ARG A 123 14.70 4.39 -7.35
N VAL A 124 14.23 3.46 -6.53
CA VAL A 124 14.80 3.15 -5.22
C VAL A 124 15.16 1.68 -5.17
N LYS A 125 16.37 1.39 -4.69
CA LYS A 125 16.90 0.07 -4.45
C LYS A 125 16.98 -0.18 -2.95
N VAL A 126 16.56 -1.35 -2.53
CA VAL A 126 16.61 -1.86 -1.16
C VAL A 126 17.51 -3.07 -1.15
N VAL A 127 18.54 -3.05 -0.31
CA VAL A 127 19.42 -4.20 -0.05
C VAL A 127 19.19 -4.69 1.37
N ILE A 128 18.91 -5.98 1.52
CA ILE A 128 18.71 -6.67 2.80
C ILE A 128 19.91 -7.56 3.06
N ASP A 129 20.55 -7.38 4.21
CA ASP A 129 21.71 -8.14 4.71
C ASP A 129 22.90 -8.20 3.74
N GLY A 130 22.95 -7.30 2.75
CA GLY A 130 23.98 -7.26 1.71
C GLY A 130 23.80 -8.30 0.60
N GLU A 131 22.80 -9.19 0.70
CA GLU A 131 22.62 -10.34 -0.19
C GLU A 131 21.42 -10.18 -1.13
N HIS A 132 20.31 -9.64 -0.64
CA HIS A 132 19.05 -9.57 -1.40
C HIS A 132 18.73 -8.15 -1.82
N GLU A 133 18.52 -7.96 -3.13
CA GLU A 133 18.23 -6.65 -3.71
C GLU A 133 16.82 -6.59 -4.30
N PHE A 134 16.10 -5.50 -4.01
CA PHE A 134 14.78 -5.21 -4.55
C PHE A 134 14.72 -3.78 -5.07
N THR A 135 14.10 -3.57 -6.23
CA THR A 135 13.91 -2.25 -6.83
C THR A 135 12.44 -1.85 -6.85
N GLY A 136 12.18 -0.56 -6.69
CA GLY A 136 10.85 0.03 -6.83
C GLY A 136 10.92 1.37 -7.52
N ILE A 137 9.91 1.68 -8.33
CA ILE A 137 9.81 2.93 -9.07
C ILE A 137 8.55 3.68 -8.67
N GLY A 138 8.61 5.00 -8.80
CA GLY A 138 7.43 5.85 -8.73
C GLY A 138 7.73 7.30 -9.11
N ASN A 139 6.66 8.09 -9.18
CA ASN A 139 6.72 9.53 -9.49
C ASN A 139 7.39 10.37 -8.38
N SER A 140 7.64 9.79 -7.21
CA SER A 140 8.37 10.44 -6.11
C SER A 140 9.31 9.47 -5.42
N ARG A 141 10.33 10.00 -4.73
CA ARG A 141 11.25 9.20 -3.91
C ARG A 141 10.49 8.40 -2.84
N TRP A 142 9.42 8.98 -2.29
CA TRP A 142 8.59 8.32 -1.28
C TRP A 142 7.85 7.11 -1.84
N LEU A 143 7.18 7.26 -2.99
CA LEU A 143 6.48 6.16 -3.68
C LEU A 143 7.46 5.04 -4.05
N ALA A 144 8.56 5.38 -4.73
CA ALA A 144 9.58 4.42 -5.13
C ALA A 144 10.14 3.64 -3.93
N LYS A 145 10.34 4.31 -2.80
CA LYS A 145 10.81 3.69 -1.55
C LYS A 145 9.77 2.75 -0.94
N ASN A 146 8.50 3.13 -0.94
CA ASN A 146 7.41 2.26 -0.50
C ASN A 146 7.30 1.02 -1.39
N THR A 147 7.35 1.18 -2.71
CA THR A 147 7.32 0.05 -3.66
C THR A 147 8.46 -0.93 -3.42
N ALA A 148 9.69 -0.43 -3.28
CA ALA A 148 10.85 -1.26 -2.99
C ALA A 148 10.71 -1.99 -1.64
N ALA A 149 10.20 -1.30 -0.61
CA ALA A 149 9.97 -1.89 0.70
C ALA A 149 8.86 -2.95 0.70
N LYS A 150 7.78 -2.76 -0.08
CA LYS A 150 6.70 -3.75 -0.26
C LYS A 150 7.24 -5.05 -0.88
N ARG A 151 8.09 -4.94 -1.91
CA ARG A 151 8.75 -6.11 -2.54
C ARG A 151 9.66 -6.85 -1.55
N ALA A 152 10.50 -6.11 -0.84
CA ALA A 152 11.38 -6.65 0.19
C ALA A 152 10.58 -7.40 1.28
N LEU A 153 9.52 -6.78 1.82
CA LEU A 153 8.66 -7.41 2.83
C LEU A 153 7.99 -8.69 2.33
N ARG A 154 7.53 -8.71 1.07
CA ARG A 154 6.92 -9.90 0.49
C ARG A 154 7.92 -11.06 0.44
N TYR A 155 9.15 -10.79 0.00
CA TYR A 155 10.23 -11.77 0.02
C TYR A 155 10.51 -12.31 1.43
N LEU A 156 10.56 -11.43 2.42
CA LEU A 156 10.74 -11.83 3.82
C LEU A 156 9.58 -12.70 4.34
N ARG A 157 8.34 -12.42 3.92
CA ARG A 157 7.17 -13.25 4.27
C ARG A 157 7.19 -14.61 3.56
N THR A 158 7.69 -14.69 2.32
CA THR A 158 7.84 -15.98 1.64
C THR A 158 8.89 -16.87 2.31
N LEU A 159 9.98 -16.28 2.81
CA LEU A 159 10.98 -16.99 3.59
C LEU A 159 10.39 -17.53 4.90
N SER A 160 9.69 -16.68 5.67
CA SER A 160 9.10 -17.11 6.95
C SER A 160 8.05 -18.22 6.81
N ASN A 161 7.35 -18.27 5.67
CA ASN A 161 6.35 -19.31 5.41
C ASN A 161 6.96 -20.64 4.94
N GLN A 162 8.26 -20.66 4.60
CA GLN A 162 8.98 -21.86 4.17
C GLN A 162 9.73 -22.57 5.31
N ASP A 163 9.68 -22.06 6.55
CA ASP A 163 10.30 -22.68 7.72
C ASP A 163 9.27 -23.43 8.61
N PRO A 164 8.96 -24.73 8.36
CA PRO A 164 8.23 -25.57 9.32
C PRO A 164 9.15 -26.39 10.24
N THR A 165 10.44 -26.05 10.41
CA THR A 165 11.36 -26.92 11.19
C THR A 165 12.28 -26.16 12.15
N SER A 166 11.77 -25.92 13.37
CA SER A 166 12.61 -25.91 14.59
C SER A 166 11.71 -26.06 15.82
N GLY A 167 11.14 -27.24 16.00
CA GLY A 167 10.22 -27.51 17.10
C GLY A 167 9.96 -28.98 17.35
N ASP A 168 11.01 -29.81 17.33
CA ASP A 168 10.99 -31.06 18.11
C ASP A 168 12.42 -31.46 18.47
N CYS A 169 12.92 -30.85 19.54
CA CYS A 169 14.03 -31.39 20.31
C CYS A 169 13.45 -31.83 21.66
N SER A 170 12.68 -32.91 21.67
CA SER A 170 12.26 -33.61 22.88
C SER A 170 12.31 -35.13 22.70
N ALA A 171 13.48 -35.63 22.29
CA ALA A 171 13.90 -36.96 22.67
C ALA A 171 15.10 -36.80 23.60
N LEU A 172 14.89 -37.01 24.90
CA LEU A 172 15.79 -37.70 25.82
C LEU A 172 15.16 -37.71 27.23
N LEU A 173 15.25 -38.87 27.89
CA LEU A 173 14.61 -39.32 29.15
C LEU A 173 13.25 -39.98 28.87
N THR A 174 13.08 -41.29 28.97
CA THR A 174 13.43 -42.10 30.15
C THR A 174 13.47 -43.59 29.75
N GLN A 175 14.51 -44.30 30.22
CA GLN A 175 14.55 -45.76 30.35
C GLN A 175 13.58 -46.22 31.44
#